data_AF-A0A3L6MTF2-F1
#
_entry.id   AF-A0A3L6MTF2-F1
#
_cell.length_a   1.000
_cell.length_b   1.000
_cell.length_c   1.000
_cell.angle_alpha   90.00
_cell.angle_beta   90.00
_cell.angle_gamma   90.00
#
_symmetry.space_group_name_H-M   'P 1'
#
loop_
_entity.id
_entity.type
_entity.pdbx_description
1 polymer ?
#
loop_
_entity_poly.entity_id
_entity_poly.type
_entity_poly.pdbx_seq_one_letter_code
_entity_poly.pdbx_strand_id
1 'polypeptide(L)'
;MHWRPSDADIQPLAASWLCNGARGTVYDIGWAPGADPIQDSPCVIMMEFDKYNGPVFLTTPDGKKIVPILPVERDFLIGATLCARTQFPLIVCYAITVHKSQSITEDMIVTDLSCRDFQTGLSYVAVSRVKTLEGLMLDAPFDRNHLVYGSPPDGMKMKMRDQELRKRQVLTQNPYMSHNTKNCHGNRSVRR
;
A
#
# COMPACT_ATOMS: atom_id res chain seq x y z
N MET A 1 12.43 6.92 13.56
CA MET A 1 11.08 6.37 13.78
C MET A 1 11.19 5.38 14.91
N HIS A 2 10.75 5.75 16.11
CA HIS A 2 10.85 4.93 17.31
C HIS A 2 9.42 4.73 17.80
N TRP A 3 8.91 3.51 17.63
CA TRP A 3 7.63 3.09 18.19
C TRP A 3 7.84 2.92 19.70
N ARG A 4 7.12 3.68 20.52
CA ARG A 4 6.87 3.31 21.92
C ARG A 4 5.39 2.97 22.05
N PRO A 5 5.04 1.78 22.55
CA PRO A 5 3.67 1.49 22.95
C PRO A 5 3.37 2.31 24.22
N SER A 6 2.35 3.17 24.17
CA SER A 6 1.71 3.72 25.37
C SER A 6 0.48 2.86 25.69
N ASP A 7 0.13 2.75 26.97
CA ASP A 7 -0.83 1.82 27.59
C ASP A 7 -2.31 1.90 27.13
N ALA A 8 -2.58 2.37 25.91
CA ALA A 8 -3.88 2.40 25.23
C ALA A 8 -3.98 1.38 24.06
N ASP A 9 -3.02 0.48 23.91
CA ASP A 9 -2.96 -0.56 22.86
C ASP A 9 -3.96 -1.71 23.09
N ILE A 10 -5.23 -1.40 23.35
CA ILE A 10 -6.32 -2.34 23.10
C ILE A 10 -6.96 -1.95 21.76
N GLN A 11 -6.18 -2.10 20.69
CA GLN A 11 -6.80 -2.60 19.46
C GLN A 11 -7.53 -3.89 19.86
N PRO A 12 -8.81 -4.10 19.52
CA PRO A 12 -9.42 -5.41 19.71
C PRO A 12 -8.48 -6.44 19.07
N LEU A 13 -8.17 -7.53 19.76
CA LEU A 13 -7.29 -8.61 19.27
C LEU A 13 -7.64 -9.08 17.83
N ALA A 14 -8.85 -8.79 17.37
CA ALA A 14 -9.32 -8.99 16.00
C ALA A 14 -8.64 -8.06 14.96
N ALA A 15 -8.48 -6.77 15.25
CA ALA A 15 -7.98 -5.80 14.26
C ALA A 15 -6.46 -5.89 14.02
N SER A 16 -5.70 -6.45 14.95
CA SER A 16 -4.23 -6.59 14.83
C SER A 16 -3.77 -7.51 13.70
N TRP A 17 -4.67 -8.35 13.17
CA TRP A 17 -4.40 -9.26 12.05
C TRP A 17 -4.72 -8.65 10.67
N LEU A 18 -5.21 -7.41 10.63
CA LEU A 18 -5.49 -6.71 9.39
C LEU A 18 -4.21 -6.05 8.85
N CYS A 19 -4.00 -6.15 7.55
CA CYS A 19 -2.92 -5.45 6.86
C CYS A 19 -3.45 -4.23 6.09
N ASN A 20 -2.56 -3.28 5.79
CA ASN A 20 -2.89 -2.15 4.93
C ASN A 20 -3.39 -2.67 3.57
N GLY A 21 -4.56 -2.21 3.16
CA GLY A 21 -5.22 -2.65 1.93
C GLY A 21 -6.24 -3.76 2.11
N ALA A 22 -6.44 -4.27 3.33
CA ALA A 22 -7.61 -5.10 3.64
C ALA A 22 -8.91 -4.32 3.33
N ARG A 23 -9.88 -5.02 2.74
CA ARG A 23 -11.15 -4.45 2.32
C ARG A 23 -12.33 -5.19 2.91
N GLY A 24 -13.41 -4.46 3.04
CA GLY A 24 -14.64 -4.97 3.58
C GLY A 24 -15.77 -3.98 3.43
N THR A 25 -16.92 -4.40 3.90
CA THR A 25 -18.15 -3.63 3.93
C THR A 25 -18.49 -3.26 5.37
N VAL A 26 -18.99 -2.04 5.58
CA VAL A 26 -19.52 -1.62 6.88
C VAL A 26 -20.78 -2.43 7.15
N TYR A 27 -20.79 -3.16 8.26
CA TYR A 27 -21.94 -3.92 8.74
C TYR A 27 -22.84 -3.03 9.61
N ASP A 28 -22.25 -2.31 10.56
CA ASP A 28 -22.96 -1.42 11.48
C ASP A 28 -22.03 -0.34 12.04
N ILE A 29 -22.60 0.72 12.60
CA ILE A 29 -21.89 1.82 13.25
C ILE A 29 -22.45 1.98 14.67
N GLY A 30 -21.56 2.00 15.66
CA GLY A 30 -21.93 2.11 17.07
C GLY A 30 -21.59 3.48 17.65
N TRP A 31 -22.51 4.01 18.45
CA TRP A 31 -22.34 5.23 19.25
C TRP A 31 -22.41 4.92 20.74
N ALA A 32 -21.91 5.85 21.56
CA ALA A 32 -22.05 5.76 23.00
C ALA A 32 -23.53 5.84 23.43
N PRO A 33 -23.94 5.21 24.56
CA PRO A 33 -25.31 5.31 25.04
C PRO A 33 -25.74 6.76 25.25
N GLY A 34 -26.86 7.15 24.62
CA GLY A 34 -27.41 8.51 24.70
C GLY A 34 -26.78 9.55 23.78
N ALA A 35 -25.83 9.16 22.93
CA ALA A 35 -25.27 10.04 21.90
C ALA A 35 -26.25 10.30 20.75
N ASP A 36 -26.15 11.48 20.14
CA ASP A 36 -26.87 11.85 18.92
C ASP A 36 -26.04 11.43 17.69
N PRO A 37 -26.50 10.48 16.86
CA PRO A 37 -25.76 10.03 15.67
C PRO A 37 -25.45 11.12 14.63
N ILE A 38 -26.15 12.26 14.68
CA ILE A 38 -25.95 13.38 13.75
C ILE A 38 -24.84 14.32 14.25
N GLN A 39 -24.70 14.49 15.56
CA GLN A 39 -23.75 15.43 16.16
C GLN A 39 -22.50 14.74 16.71
N ASP A 40 -22.67 13.55 17.27
CA ASP A 40 -21.61 12.83 17.96
C ASP A 40 -20.89 11.86 17.02
N SER A 41 -19.58 11.74 17.24
CA SER A 41 -18.76 10.78 16.51
C SER A 41 -19.04 9.35 16.99
N PRO A 42 -19.04 8.36 16.09
CA PRO A 42 -19.17 6.97 16.48
C PRO A 42 -17.96 6.50 17.28
N CYS A 43 -18.17 5.54 18.18
CA CYS A 43 -17.11 4.93 18.97
C CYS A 43 -16.56 3.65 18.34
N VAL A 44 -17.32 3.01 17.43
CA VAL A 44 -16.92 1.78 16.75
C VAL A 44 -17.56 1.69 15.36
N ILE A 45 -16.81 1.16 14.40
CA ILE A 45 -17.34 0.75 13.09
C ILE A 45 -17.19 -0.76 12.99
N MET A 46 -18.29 -1.47 12.78
CA MET A 46 -18.30 -2.92 12.60
C MET A 46 -18.12 -3.25 11.13
N MET A 47 -17.10 -4.02 10.79
CA MET A 47 -16.70 -4.32 9.41
C MET A 47 -16.77 -5.83 9.13
N GLU A 48 -17.29 -6.19 7.95
CA GLU A 48 -17.16 -7.53 7.35
C GLU A 48 -16.05 -7.47 6.29
N PHE A 49 -14.95 -8.21 6.48
CA PHE A 49 -13.80 -8.20 5.56
C PHE A 49 -13.83 -9.38 4.58
N ASP A 50 -13.55 -9.12 3.29
CA ASP A 50 -13.73 -10.09 2.20
C ASP A 50 -12.87 -11.36 2.33
N LYS A 51 -11.65 -11.23 2.88
CA LYS A 51 -10.64 -12.31 2.95
C LYS A 51 -10.01 -12.38 4.33
N TYR A 52 -10.85 -12.47 5.36
CA TYR A 52 -10.39 -12.44 6.76
C TYR A 52 -10.55 -13.79 7.47
N ASN A 53 -9.44 -14.28 8.02
CA ASN A 53 -9.35 -15.54 8.77
C ASN A 53 -8.85 -15.35 10.20
N GLY A 54 -8.71 -14.10 10.66
CA GLY A 54 -8.30 -13.81 12.04
C GLY A 54 -9.46 -13.89 13.04
N PRO A 55 -9.22 -13.45 14.29
CA PRO A 55 -10.23 -13.43 15.35
C PRO A 55 -11.41 -12.52 15.01
N VAL A 56 -12.63 -12.97 15.33
CA VAL A 56 -13.87 -12.21 15.07
C VAL A 56 -14.53 -11.79 16.37
N PHE A 57 -15.24 -10.67 16.36
CA PHE A 57 -16.02 -10.24 17.52
C PHE A 57 -17.35 -10.96 17.59
N LEU A 58 -18.06 -11.03 16.45
CA LEU A 58 -19.29 -11.80 16.32
C LEU A 58 -19.36 -12.45 14.95
N THR A 59 -20.07 -13.57 14.90
CA THR A 59 -20.49 -14.22 13.66
C THR A 59 -22.00 -14.10 13.58
N THR A 60 -22.49 -13.46 12.52
CA THR A 60 -23.94 -13.34 12.29
C THR A 60 -24.57 -14.71 11.97
N PRO A 61 -25.90 -14.88 12.09
CA PRO A 61 -26.58 -16.11 11.68
C PRO A 61 -26.31 -16.52 10.22
N ASP A 62 -26.07 -15.53 9.35
CA ASP A 62 -25.75 -15.71 7.94
C ASP A 62 -24.27 -16.07 7.69
N GLY A 63 -23.48 -16.25 8.76
CA GLY A 63 -22.07 -16.65 8.69
C GLY A 63 -21.08 -15.50 8.50
N LYS A 64 -21.54 -14.25 8.48
CA LYS A 64 -20.66 -13.08 8.32
C LYS A 64 -19.77 -12.88 9.53
N LYS A 65 -18.47 -12.71 9.29
CA LYS A 65 -17.43 -12.47 10.30
C LYS A 65 -17.25 -10.99 10.53
N ILE A 66 -17.67 -10.50 11.70
CA ILE A 66 -17.67 -9.07 12.01
C ILE A 66 -16.50 -8.71 12.91
N VAL A 67 -15.76 -7.67 12.51
CA VAL A 67 -14.57 -7.16 13.18
C VAL A 67 -14.80 -5.70 13.57
N PRO A 68 -14.68 -5.32 14.86
CA PRO A 68 -14.85 -3.95 15.30
C PRO A 68 -13.56 -3.16 15.05
N ILE A 69 -13.73 -2.00 14.42
CA ILE A 69 -12.67 -1.03 14.19
C ILE A 69 -12.90 0.15 15.12
N LEU A 70 -11.88 0.49 15.91
CA LEU A 70 -11.89 1.61 16.84
C LEU A 70 -11.08 2.80 16.28
N PRO A 71 -11.35 4.03 16.73
CA PRO A 71 -10.49 5.17 16.46
C PRO A 71 -9.07 4.91 16.99
N VAL A 72 -8.07 5.39 16.26
CA VAL A 72 -6.66 5.29 16.62
C VAL A 72 -6.08 6.68 16.69
N GLU A 73 -5.41 6.99 17.80
CA GLU A 73 -4.62 8.20 17.96
C GLU A 73 -3.21 7.97 17.36
N ARG A 74 -2.73 8.95 16.61
CA ARG A 74 -1.38 8.94 16.03
C ARG A 74 -0.71 10.29 16.20
N ASP A 75 0.50 10.26 16.71
CA ASP A 75 1.37 11.42 16.82
C ASP A 75 2.16 11.66 15.53
N PHE A 76 2.33 12.93 15.19
CA PHE A 76 3.12 13.38 14.06
C PHE A 76 3.69 14.78 14.30
N LEU A 77 4.78 15.10 13.61
CA LEU A 77 5.42 16.41 13.67
C LEU A 77 4.97 17.28 12.50
N ILE A 78 4.58 18.52 12.79
CA ILE A 78 4.45 19.59 11.79
C ILE A 78 5.58 20.59 12.07
N GLY A 79 6.65 20.52 11.29
CA GLY A 79 7.89 21.25 11.58
C GLY A 79 8.53 20.72 12.87
N ALA A 80 8.54 21.53 13.93
CA ALA A 80 9.03 21.18 15.26
C ALA A 80 7.91 20.92 16.30
N THR A 81 6.64 21.10 15.92
CA THR A 81 5.50 20.95 16.83
C THR A 81 5.00 19.51 16.82
N LEU A 82 4.82 18.93 18.01
CA LEU A 82 4.17 17.64 18.20
C LEU A 82 2.65 17.80 18.15
N CYS A 83 2.01 17.07 17.25
CA CYS A 83 0.56 17.05 17.03
C CYS A 83 0.05 15.60 17.12
N ALA A 84 -1.20 15.44 17.53
CA ALA A 84 -1.89 14.14 17.55
C ALA A 84 -3.14 14.20 16.66
N ARG A 85 -3.53 13.06 16.09
CA ARG A 85 -4.78 12.88 15.35
C ARG A 85 -5.45 11.57 15.73
N THR A 86 -6.71 11.65 16.10
CA THR A 86 -7.57 10.49 16.39
C THR A 86 -8.58 10.30 15.27
N GLN A 87 -8.53 9.15 14.60
CA GLN A 87 -9.41 8.82 13.48
C GLN A 87 -9.57 7.30 13.34
N PHE A 88 -10.66 6.85 12.71
CA PHE A 88 -10.75 5.46 12.25
C PHE A 88 -9.70 5.20 11.15
N PRO A 89 -8.97 4.08 11.19
CA PRO A 89 -8.01 3.71 10.15
C PRO A 89 -8.71 3.12 8.91
N LEU A 90 -9.78 3.76 8.45
CA LEU A 90 -10.61 3.36 7.32
C LEU A 90 -10.69 4.48 6.30
N ILE A 91 -10.78 4.11 5.03
CA ILE A 91 -11.10 5.02 3.93
C ILE A 91 -12.15 4.35 3.05
N VAL A 92 -13.08 5.14 2.50
CA VAL A 92 -14.00 4.64 1.47
C VAL A 92 -13.16 4.21 0.26
N CYS A 93 -13.38 2.99 -0.23
CA CYS A 93 -12.54 2.39 -1.26
C CYS A 93 -13.29 2.04 -2.56
N TYR A 94 -14.53 2.52 -2.74
CA TYR A 94 -15.26 2.37 -4.00
C TYR A 94 -14.59 3.15 -5.15
N ALA A 95 -14.06 4.33 -4.86
CA ALA A 95 -13.27 5.13 -5.78
C ALA A 95 -11.93 5.46 -5.13
N ILE A 96 -10.84 5.09 -5.80
CA ILE A 96 -9.47 5.39 -5.36
C ILE A 96 -8.69 6.02 -6.50
N THR A 97 -7.82 6.96 -6.18
CA THR A 97 -6.90 7.51 -7.18
C THR A 97 -6.01 6.41 -7.75
N VAL A 98 -5.63 6.54 -9.02
CA VAL A 98 -4.70 5.61 -9.71
C VAL A 98 -3.38 5.43 -8.94
N HIS A 99 -2.93 6.48 -8.24
CA HIS A 99 -1.75 6.39 -7.37
C HIS A 99 -1.92 5.44 -6.20
N LYS A 100 -3.11 5.40 -5.60
CA LYS A 100 -3.42 4.53 -4.46
C LYS A 100 -3.72 3.09 -4.91
N SER A 101 -4.08 2.88 -6.18
CA SER A 101 -4.34 1.54 -6.72
C SER A 101 -3.08 0.79 -7.17
N GLN A 102 -1.88 1.38 -7.13
CA GLN A 102 -0.66 0.77 -7.70
C GLN A 102 -0.28 -0.63 -7.17
N SER A 103 -0.76 -1.05 -6.01
CA SER A 103 -0.54 -2.39 -5.44
C SER A 103 -1.79 -3.27 -5.43
N ILE A 104 -2.83 -2.85 -6.12
CA ILE A 104 -4.15 -3.45 -6.11
C ILE A 104 -4.43 -4.08 -7.47
N THR A 105 -5.12 -5.22 -7.49
CA THR A 105 -5.66 -5.84 -8.69
C THR A 105 -7.16 -6.03 -8.49
N GLU A 106 -7.97 -5.57 -9.44
CA GLU A 106 -9.43 -5.73 -9.43
C GLU A 106 -9.91 -6.66 -10.53
N ASP A 107 -11.09 -7.23 -10.30
CA ASP A 107 -11.82 -7.96 -11.32
C ASP A 107 -12.59 -7.01 -12.26
N MET A 108 -13.08 -5.87 -11.74
CA MET A 108 -13.77 -4.85 -12.52
C MET A 108 -13.31 -3.44 -12.14
N ILE A 109 -13.14 -2.57 -13.13
CA ILE A 109 -12.73 -1.18 -12.97
C ILE A 109 -13.52 -0.29 -13.92
N VAL A 110 -14.00 0.82 -13.38
CA VAL A 110 -14.46 1.97 -14.16
C VAL A 110 -13.39 3.05 -14.08
N THR A 111 -12.89 3.52 -15.21
CA THR A 111 -11.90 4.61 -15.23
C THR A 111 -12.22 5.61 -16.33
N ASP A 112 -11.97 6.89 -16.05
CA ASP A 112 -12.00 7.95 -17.06
C ASP A 112 -10.58 8.26 -17.54
N LEU A 113 -10.37 8.19 -18.85
CA LEU A 113 -9.11 8.52 -19.54
C LEU A 113 -9.27 9.72 -20.48
N SER A 114 -10.38 10.45 -20.39
CA SER A 114 -10.71 11.60 -21.24
C SER A 114 -9.63 12.69 -21.17
N CYS A 115 -9.02 12.88 -20.01
CA CYS A 115 -7.99 13.87 -19.77
C CYS A 115 -6.58 13.27 -19.91
N ARG A 116 -5.64 14.09 -20.38
CA ARG A 116 -4.24 13.66 -20.49
C ARG A 116 -3.63 13.44 -19.10
N ASP A 117 -2.87 12.36 -18.98
CA ASP A 117 -2.02 12.05 -17.83
C ASP A 117 -1.23 13.28 -17.33
N PHE A 118 -1.49 13.72 -16.09
CA PHE A 118 -0.68 14.77 -15.46
C PHE A 118 0.73 14.25 -15.09
N GLN A 119 0.84 12.94 -14.81
CA GLN A 119 2.09 12.22 -14.63
C GLN A 119 2.14 11.05 -15.58
N THR A 120 3.30 10.82 -16.16
CA THR A 120 3.47 9.84 -17.23
C THR A 120 3.15 8.42 -16.79
N GLY A 121 2.19 7.80 -17.46
CA GLY A 121 1.87 6.37 -17.33
C GLY A 121 0.74 6.07 -16.34
N LEU A 122 -0.05 7.07 -15.93
CA LEU A 122 -1.22 6.84 -15.07
C LEU A 122 -2.31 6.08 -15.80
N SER A 123 -2.61 6.45 -17.05
CA SER A 123 -3.55 5.70 -17.88
C SER A 123 -3.16 4.22 -17.99
N TYR A 124 -1.87 3.94 -18.17
CA TYR A 124 -1.36 2.56 -18.17
C TYR A 124 -1.52 1.88 -16.81
N VAL A 125 -1.17 2.57 -15.71
CA VAL A 125 -1.30 2.02 -14.36
C VAL A 125 -2.74 1.67 -14.04
N ALA A 126 -3.71 2.52 -14.43
CA ALA A 126 -5.13 2.30 -14.21
C ALA A 126 -5.62 1.05 -14.96
N VAL A 127 -5.34 0.97 -16.26
CA VAL A 127 -5.74 -0.16 -17.10
C VAL A 127 -5.03 -1.45 -16.68
N SER A 128 -3.77 -1.39 -16.23
CA SER A 128 -3.03 -2.57 -15.80
C SER A 128 -3.54 -3.19 -14.48
N ARG A 129 -4.53 -2.59 -13.82
CA ARG A 129 -5.10 -3.11 -12.56
C ARG A 129 -6.20 -4.15 -12.79
N VAL A 130 -6.81 -4.17 -13.96
CA VAL A 130 -7.84 -5.13 -14.32
C VAL A 130 -7.20 -6.39 -14.94
N LYS A 131 -7.76 -7.56 -14.63
CA LYS A 131 -7.22 -8.84 -15.12
C LYS A 131 -7.64 -9.15 -16.55
N THR A 132 -8.83 -8.70 -16.95
CA THR A 132 -9.44 -9.02 -18.25
C THR A 132 -10.02 -7.75 -18.88
N LEU A 133 -10.11 -7.72 -20.21
CA LEU A 133 -10.71 -6.59 -20.93
C LEU A 133 -12.20 -6.42 -20.60
N GLU A 134 -12.92 -7.53 -20.38
CA GLU A 134 -14.33 -7.52 -19.99
C GLU A 134 -14.58 -6.82 -18.64
N GLY A 135 -13.59 -6.83 -17.74
CA GLY A 135 -13.65 -6.11 -16.48
C GLY A 135 -13.37 -4.61 -16.59
N LEU A 136 -13.01 -4.10 -17.77
CA LEU A 136 -12.64 -2.69 -17.96
C LEU A 136 -13.79 -1.91 -18.58
N MET A 137 -14.27 -0.88 -17.87
CA MET A 137 -15.17 0.12 -18.40
C MET A 137 -14.46 1.48 -18.49
N LEU A 138 -14.54 2.09 -19.66
CA LEU A 138 -14.13 3.48 -19.86
C LEU A 138 -15.36 4.37 -19.76
N ASP A 139 -15.34 5.29 -18.80
CA ASP A 139 -16.50 6.14 -18.50
C ASP A 139 -16.80 7.16 -19.60
N ALA A 140 -15.76 7.57 -20.33
CA ALA A 140 -15.84 8.51 -21.44
C ALA A 140 -14.92 8.10 -22.60
N PRO A 141 -15.27 8.49 -23.84
CA PRO A 141 -14.35 8.36 -24.97
C PRO A 141 -13.10 9.22 -24.74
N PHE A 142 -11.95 8.75 -25.21
CA PHE A 142 -10.67 9.44 -25.07
C PHE A 142 -9.93 9.50 -26.40
N ASP A 143 -9.10 10.54 -26.58
CA ASP A 143 -8.21 10.62 -27.73
C ASP A 143 -6.98 9.73 -27.49
N ARG A 144 -6.69 8.85 -28.44
CA ARG A 144 -5.48 8.01 -28.43
C ARG A 144 -4.20 8.84 -28.31
N ASN A 145 -4.19 10.09 -28.80
CA ASN A 145 -3.06 11.00 -28.65
C ASN A 145 -2.73 11.33 -27.19
N HIS A 146 -3.67 11.15 -26.25
CA HIS A 146 -3.42 11.33 -24.82
C HIS A 146 -2.49 10.24 -24.25
N LEU A 147 -2.48 9.05 -24.86
CA LEU A 147 -1.63 7.93 -24.47
C LEU A 147 -0.22 7.99 -25.08
N VAL A 148 -0.03 8.82 -26.11
CA VAL A 148 1.23 8.93 -26.85
C VAL A 148 1.92 10.25 -26.53
N TYR A 149 3.24 10.20 -26.37
CA TYR A 149 4.06 11.38 -26.12
C TYR A 149 4.93 11.62 -27.35
N GLY A 150 4.75 12.78 -28.01
CA GLY A 150 5.61 13.20 -29.13
C GLY A 150 7.07 13.44 -28.73
N SER A 151 7.31 13.70 -27.44
CA SER A 151 8.64 13.74 -26.83
C SER A 151 8.55 13.17 -25.40
N PRO A 152 9.58 12.48 -24.88
CA PRO A 152 9.55 11.92 -23.52
C PRO A 152 9.30 13.02 -22.48
N PRO A 153 8.30 12.86 -21.59
CA PRO A 153 8.13 13.77 -20.45
C PRO A 153 9.32 13.73 -19.50
N ASP A 154 9.48 14.75 -18.67
CA ASP A 154 10.65 14.86 -17.79
C ASP A 154 10.76 13.70 -16.80
N GLY A 155 9.65 13.17 -16.31
CA GLY A 155 9.63 11.95 -15.48
C GLY A 155 10.21 10.73 -16.20
N MET A 156 9.93 10.56 -17.51
CA MET A 156 10.55 9.51 -18.32
C MET A 156 12.04 9.78 -18.54
N LYS A 157 12.42 11.02 -18.86
CA LYS A 157 13.85 11.39 -19.02
C LYS A 157 14.65 11.10 -17.75
N MET A 158 14.08 11.39 -16.57
CA MET A 158 14.70 11.06 -15.28
C MET A 158 14.89 9.56 -15.11
N LYS A 159 13.84 8.75 -15.38
CA LYS A 159 13.93 7.28 -15.31
C LYS A 159 14.95 6.71 -16.29
N MET A 160 15.04 7.24 -17.51
CA MET A 160 16.03 6.81 -18.50
C MET A 160 17.45 7.12 -18.04
N ARG A 161 17.69 8.31 -17.46
CA ARG A 161 18.99 8.66 -16.87
C ARG A 161 19.36 7.75 -15.69
N ASP A 162 18.41 7.47 -14.80
CA ASP A 162 18.60 6.54 -13.68
C ASP A 162 18.89 5.11 -14.16
N GLN A 163 18.19 4.60 -15.18
CA GLN A 163 18.49 3.30 -15.79
C GLN A 163 19.88 3.26 -16.41
N GLU A 164 20.29 4.31 -17.10
CA GLU A 164 21.64 4.42 -17.69
C GLU A 164 22.72 4.39 -16.60
N LEU A 165 22.50 5.12 -15.49
CA LEU A 165 23.39 5.08 -14.32
C LEU A 165 23.47 3.67 -13.73
N ARG A 166 22.33 2.98 -13.54
CA ARG A 166 22.30 1.62 -13.00
C ARG A 166 22.99 0.61 -13.90
N LYS A 167 22.82 0.71 -15.22
CA LYS A 167 23.51 -0.13 -16.21
C LYS A 167 25.03 0.03 -16.12
N ARG A 168 25.52 1.25 -15.92
CA ARG A 168 26.95 1.53 -15.74
C ARG A 168 27.50 1.05 -14.39
N GLN A 169 26.65 0.94 -13.38
CA GLN A 169 26.99 0.49 -12.03
C GLN A 169 26.90 -1.02 -11.84
N VAL A 170 26.57 -1.80 -12.89
CA VAL A 170 26.62 -3.26 -12.84
C VAL A 170 28.07 -3.68 -12.60
N LEU A 171 28.33 -4.25 -11.43
CA LEU A 171 29.62 -4.80 -11.05
C LEU A 171 30.02 -5.90 -12.04
N THR A 172 30.98 -5.62 -12.92
CA THR A 172 31.55 -6.60 -13.85
C THR A 172 32.50 -7.60 -13.18
N GLN A 173 32.94 -7.31 -11.95
CA GLN A 173 33.67 -8.24 -11.10
C GLN A 173 33.00 -8.38 -9.74
N ASN A 174 32.99 -9.61 -9.23
CA ASN A 174 32.53 -9.94 -7.90
C ASN A 174 33.49 -9.32 -6.85
N PRO A 175 33.05 -8.36 -6.02
CA PRO A 175 33.93 -7.67 -5.08
C PRO A 175 34.42 -8.56 -3.91
N TYR A 176 33.93 -9.81 -3.81
CA TYR A 176 34.29 -10.75 -2.75
C TYR A 176 35.32 -11.82 -3.16
N MET A 177 35.80 -11.83 -4.41
CA MET A 177 36.83 -12.79 -4.86
C MET A 177 38.23 -12.18 -4.73
N SER A 178 38.83 -12.29 -3.55
CA SER A 178 40.28 -12.07 -3.37
C SER A 178 41.05 -13.22 -4.00
N HIS A 179 41.91 -12.92 -4.98
CA HIS A 179 42.85 -13.90 -5.55
C HIS A 179 43.85 -14.34 -4.47
N ASN A 180 43.62 -15.51 -3.90
CA ASN A 180 44.52 -16.11 -2.92
C ASN A 180 45.67 -16.83 -3.63
N THR A 181 46.68 -16.09 -4.09
CA THR A 181 47.95 -16.65 -4.56
C THR A 181 48.77 -17.12 -3.34
N LYS A 182 48.56 -18.37 -2.92
CA LYS A 182 49.46 -19.03 -1.97
C LYS A 182 50.75 -19.44 -2.69
N ASN A 183 51.80 -18.64 -2.53
CA ASN A 183 53.18 -19.08 -2.77
C ASN A 183 53.57 -20.11 -1.72
N CYS A 184 53.44 -21.40 -2.04
CA CYS A 184 53.95 -22.50 -1.24
C CYS A 184 55.43 -22.74 -1.55
N HIS A 185 56.37 -22.10 -0.84
CA HIS A 185 57.76 -22.54 -0.73
C HIS A 185 58.24 -22.36 0.71
N GLY A 186 58.54 -23.46 1.40
CA GLY A 186 58.99 -23.42 2.79
C GLY A 186 59.15 -24.80 3.41
N ASN A 187 60.10 -25.56 2.88
CA ASN A 187 60.59 -26.82 3.44
C ASN A 187 61.15 -26.61 4.87
N ARG A 188 60.77 -27.44 5.85
CA ARG A 188 61.63 -27.74 7.03
C ARG A 188 61.21 -29.03 7.75
N SER A 189 61.90 -30.10 7.34
CA SER A 189 62.45 -31.24 8.08
C SER A 189 62.20 -31.39 9.60
N VAL A 190 61.47 -32.46 9.96
CA VAL A 190 61.88 -33.66 10.73
C VAL A 190 62.59 -33.53 12.12
N ARG A 191 61.91 -34.14 13.11
CA ARG A 191 62.32 -34.96 14.29
C ARG A 191 62.74 -34.35 15.63
N ARG A 192 62.03 -34.91 16.63
CA ARG A 192 62.27 -35.19 18.06
C ARG A 192 62.26 -34.00 19.01
#